data_AF-A0A3L6DGU7-F1
#
_entry.id   AF-A0A3L6DGU7-F1
#
_cell.length_a   1.000
_cell.length_b   1.000
_cell.length_c   1.000
_cell.angle_alpha   90.00
_cell.angle_beta   90.00
_cell.angle_gamma   90.00
#
_symmetry.space_group_name_H-M   'P 1'
#
loop_
_entity.id
_entity.type
_entity.pdbx_description
1 polymer ?
#
loop_
_entity_poly.entity_id
_entity_poly.type
_entity_poly.pdbx_seq_one_letter_code
_entity_poly.pdbx_strand_id
1 'polypeptide(L)'
;MFSLGLGEDYFVAQFNSRAPSFARFNYYPPCPSPRPEDLVFGVKPHSDSGVLTILLIDKDVGGLQVLRDGVWHNVPASSPFRLLINVGDFVEIISNGVLRSPVHRGGDQRAEREDLVGHVPRPGSRRRD
;
A
#
# COMPACT_ATOMS: atom_id res chain seq x y z
N MET A 1 -18.30 -0.39 -1.83
CA MET A 1 -19.43 -0.67 -0.91
C MET A 1 -20.61 -1.24 -1.67
N PHE A 2 -21.18 -0.48 -2.60
CA PHE A 2 -22.22 -0.95 -3.51
C PHE A 2 -21.83 -2.20 -4.32
N SER A 3 -20.56 -2.29 -4.77
CA SER A 3 -20.02 -3.47 -5.45
C SER A 3 -19.98 -4.74 -4.59
N LEU A 4 -20.08 -4.62 -3.27
CA LEU A 4 -20.12 -5.74 -2.32
C LEU A 4 -21.54 -5.99 -1.77
N GLY A 5 -22.55 -5.21 -2.21
CA GLY A 5 -23.90 -5.26 -1.64
C GLY A 5 -23.98 -4.82 -0.17
N LEU A 6 -22.97 -4.08 0.32
CA LEU A 6 -22.90 -3.60 1.70
C LEU A 6 -23.42 -2.17 1.80
N GLY A 7 -24.11 -1.83 2.89
CA GLY A 7 -24.55 -0.47 3.18
C GLY A 7 -23.38 0.51 3.26
N GLU A 8 -23.60 1.78 2.90
CA GLU A 8 -22.56 2.82 2.73
C GLU A 8 -21.69 3.09 3.97
N ASP A 9 -22.17 2.72 5.16
CA ASP A 9 -21.43 2.91 6.40
C ASP A 9 -20.74 1.65 6.93
N TYR A 10 -20.91 0.48 6.31
CA TYR A 10 -20.36 -0.80 6.77
C TYR A 10 -18.88 -0.75 7.22
N PHE A 11 -17.99 -0.21 6.39
CA PHE A 11 -16.56 -0.06 6.67
C PHE A 11 -16.32 1.05 7.69
N VAL A 12 -16.93 2.22 7.51
CA VAL A 12 -16.77 3.39 8.39
C VAL A 12 -17.21 3.08 9.82
N ALA A 13 -18.31 2.33 9.97
CA ALA A 13 -18.85 1.89 11.25
C ALA A 13 -17.90 0.96 12.03
N GLN A 14 -16.92 0.33 11.36
CA GLN A 14 -15.91 -0.44 12.07
C GLN A 14 -14.94 0.48 12.82
N PHE A 15 -14.71 1.72 12.36
CA PHE A 15 -13.70 2.62 12.91
C PHE A 15 -14.15 3.36 14.16
N ASN A 16 -13.16 3.65 15.01
CA ASN A 16 -13.27 4.69 16.01
C ASN A 16 -12.79 6.01 15.37
N SER A 17 -13.56 7.09 15.52
CA SER A 17 -13.21 8.43 15.01
C SER A 17 -11.89 8.98 15.55
N ARG A 18 -11.30 8.33 16.57
CA ARG A 18 -10.00 8.68 17.17
C ARG A 18 -8.86 7.72 16.81
N ALA A 19 -9.03 6.83 15.82
CA ALA A 19 -7.95 5.93 15.41
C ALA A 19 -6.78 6.74 14.80
N PRO A 20 -5.55 6.64 15.33
CA PRO A 20 -4.43 7.45 14.87
C PRO A 20 -3.97 7.00 13.49
N SER A 21 -4.11 7.88 12.50
CA SER A 21 -3.47 7.70 11.19
C SER A 21 -2.05 8.23 11.24
N PHE A 22 -1.14 7.60 10.49
CA PHE A 22 0.24 8.03 10.41
C PHE A 22 0.69 8.10 8.96
N ALA A 23 1.66 8.98 8.71
CA ALA A 23 2.32 9.10 7.42
C ALA A 23 3.82 8.88 7.59
N ARG A 24 4.45 8.28 6.59
CA ARG A 24 5.89 8.06 6.52
C ARG A 24 6.42 8.63 5.22
N PHE A 25 7.46 9.45 5.32
CA PHE A 25 8.30 9.81 4.19
C PHE A 25 9.43 8.79 4.09
N ASN A 26 9.53 8.15 2.94
CA ASN A 26 10.63 7.24 2.63
C ASN A 26 11.55 7.92 1.61
N TYR A 27 12.83 7.99 1.94
CA TYR A 27 13.88 8.33 1.00
C TYR A 27 14.65 7.06 0.67
N TYR A 28 14.73 6.75 -0.62
CA TYR A 28 15.48 5.62 -1.12
C TYR A 28 16.64 6.14 -1.99
N PRO A 29 17.91 5.92 -1.62
CA PRO A 29 19.05 6.31 -2.43
C PRO A 29 19.14 5.46 -3.71
N PRO A 30 19.93 5.89 -4.72
CA PRO A 30 20.20 5.08 -5.91
C PRO A 30 20.88 3.77 -5.49
N CYS A 31 20.31 2.64 -5.88
CA CYS A 31 20.84 1.33 -5.53
C CYS A 31 20.59 0.35 -6.69
N PRO A 32 21.35 0.50 -7.79
CA PRO A 32 21.28 -0.45 -8.89
C PRO A 32 21.79 -1.82 -8.44
N SER A 33 21.08 -2.87 -8.83
CA SER A 33 21.57 -4.24 -8.69
C SER A 33 22.93 -4.36 -9.37
N PRO A 34 23.94 -4.95 -8.71
CA PRO A 34 25.28 -5.08 -9.28
C PRO A 34 25.29 -6.06 -10.47
N ARG A 35 24.34 -6.99 -10.53
CA ARG A 35 24.10 -7.88 -11.68
C ARG A 35 22.61 -7.94 -12.04
N PRO A 36 22.25 -8.22 -13.31
CA PRO A 36 20.85 -8.33 -13.73
C PRO A 36 20.03 -9.39 -12.98
N GLU A 37 20.67 -10.46 -12.51
CA GLU A 37 20.06 -11.54 -11.73
C GLU A 37 19.92 -11.21 -10.23
N ASP A 38 20.59 -10.17 -9.74
CA ASP A 38 20.55 -9.80 -8.33
C ASP A 38 19.28 -9.02 -8.01
N LEU A 39 18.60 -9.43 -6.95
CA LEU A 39 17.38 -8.77 -6.49
C LEU A 39 17.69 -7.92 -5.26
N VAL A 40 17.75 -6.60 -5.47
CA VAL A 40 17.87 -5.62 -4.40
C VAL A 40 16.48 -5.12 -4.01
N PHE A 41 16.18 -5.14 -2.71
CA PHE A 41 14.92 -4.64 -2.18
C PHE A 41 15.12 -3.33 -1.42
N GLY A 42 14.42 -2.27 -1.84
CA GLY A 42 14.21 -1.09 -1.00
C GLY A 42 13.22 -1.38 0.13
N VAL A 43 12.23 -2.24 -0.13
CA VAL A 43 11.37 -2.85 0.90
C VAL A 43 11.01 -4.27 0.44
N LYS A 44 11.07 -5.23 1.36
CA LYS A 44 10.78 -6.65 1.07
C LYS A 44 9.31 -6.84 0.67
N PRO A 45 8.97 -7.92 -0.06
CA PRO A 45 7.60 -8.31 -0.33
C PRO A 45 6.74 -8.37 0.95
N HIS A 46 5.66 -7.60 0.99
CA HIS A 46 4.69 -7.59 2.10
C HIS A 46 3.32 -7.09 1.64
N SER A 47 2.31 -7.28 2.48
CA SER A 47 1.02 -6.59 2.39
C SER A 47 0.86 -5.65 3.60
N ASP A 48 -0.09 -4.71 3.51
CA ASP A 48 -0.30 -3.72 4.55
C ASP A 48 -1.36 -4.18 5.55
N SER A 49 -1.03 -4.18 6.84
CA SER A 49 -1.93 -4.72 7.89
C SER A 49 -3.16 -3.87 8.22
N GLY A 50 -3.24 -2.66 7.67
CA GLY A 50 -4.28 -1.67 7.95
C GLY A 50 -5.52 -1.84 7.09
N VAL A 51 -6.23 -0.73 6.90
CA VAL A 51 -7.41 -0.70 6.03
C VAL A 51 -7.04 -0.18 4.64
N LEU A 52 -6.34 0.95 4.60
CA LEU A 52 -5.91 1.57 3.37
C LEU A 52 -4.49 2.07 3.53
N THR A 53 -3.72 1.91 2.47
CA THR A 53 -2.47 2.64 2.27
C THR A 53 -2.66 3.59 1.11
N ILE A 54 -2.34 4.87 1.33
CA ILE A 54 -2.41 5.94 0.35
C ILE A 54 -0.98 6.36 0.06
N LEU A 55 -0.51 6.14 -1.15
CA LEU A 55 0.86 6.41 -1.54
C LEU A 55 0.90 7.51 -2.59
N LEU A 56 1.66 8.56 -2.28
CA LEU A 56 2.15 9.50 -3.28
C LEU A 56 3.51 8.98 -3.76
N ILE A 57 3.55 8.51 -5.00
CA ILE A 57 4.74 7.96 -5.65
C ILE A 57 5.52 9.12 -6.27
N ASP A 58 6.85 8.99 -6.25
CA ASP A 58 7.74 9.86 -7.00
C ASP A 58 7.28 10.07 -8.47
N LYS A 59 7.42 11.30 -8.95
CA LYS A 59 6.93 11.71 -10.27
C LYS A 59 7.81 11.22 -11.43
N ASP A 60 9.10 11.00 -11.17
CA ASP A 60 10.09 10.67 -12.20
C ASP A 60 10.68 9.26 -12.01
N VAL A 61 10.69 8.74 -10.77
CA VAL A 61 11.41 7.50 -10.43
C VAL A 61 10.45 6.40 -9.97
N GLY A 62 10.39 5.33 -10.77
CA GLY A 62 9.63 4.13 -10.42
C GLY A 62 10.34 3.24 -9.38
N GLY A 63 9.84 2.03 -9.21
CA GLY A 63 10.51 1.00 -8.38
C GLY A 63 9.56 0.27 -7.45
N LEU A 64 8.33 0.77 -7.27
CA LEU A 64 7.29 -0.02 -6.64
C LEU A 64 6.82 -1.13 -7.58
N GLN A 65 6.66 -2.34 -7.05
CA GLN A 65 6.13 -3.49 -7.75
C GLN A 65 5.00 -4.14 -6.97
N VAL A 66 3.97 -4.59 -7.67
CA VAL A 66 2.81 -5.30 -7.10
C VAL A 66 2.74 -6.70 -7.69
N LEU A 67 2.51 -7.71 -6.84
CA LEU A 67 2.32 -9.09 -7.26
C LEU A 67 0.87 -9.32 -7.68
N ARG A 68 0.66 -9.78 -8.90
CA ARG A 68 -0.65 -10.20 -9.43
C ARG A 68 -0.48 -11.52 -10.18
N ASP A 69 -1.32 -12.50 -9.87
CA ASP A 69 -1.34 -13.81 -10.54
C ASP A 69 0.05 -14.48 -10.62
N GLY A 70 0.85 -14.34 -9.55
CA GLY A 70 2.21 -14.88 -9.46
C GLY A 70 3.29 -14.07 -10.18
N VAL A 71 2.93 -12.96 -10.83
CA VAL A 71 3.83 -12.11 -11.62
C VAL A 71 3.97 -10.73 -10.98
N TRP A 72 5.21 -10.23 -10.91
CA TRP A 72 5.49 -8.88 -10.42
C TRP A 72 5.28 -7.85 -11.54
N HIS A 73 4.44 -6.86 -11.27
CA HIS A 73 4.16 -5.74 -12.17
C HIS A 73 4.75 -4.45 -11.63
N ASN A 74 5.45 -3.70 -12.47
CA ASN A 74 5.93 -2.36 -12.14
C ASN A 74 4.76 -1.39 -12.02
N VAL A 75 4.75 -0.61 -10.95
CA VAL A 75 3.92 0.59 -10.86
C VAL A 75 4.71 1.72 -11.52
N PRO A 76 4.20 2.33 -12.60
CA PRO A 76 4.92 3.38 -13.29
C PRO A 76 5.04 4.61 -12.39
N ALA A 77 6.16 5.33 -12.53
CA ALA A 77 6.24 6.71 -12.07
C ALA A 77 5.08 7.49 -12.70
N SER A 78 4.51 8.43 -11.94
CA SER A 78 3.24 9.02 -12.33
C SER A 78 3.33 10.52 -12.51
N SER A 79 2.42 11.04 -13.36
CA SER A 79 2.08 12.47 -13.37
C SER A 79 1.92 13.02 -11.95
N PRO A 80 2.25 14.31 -11.74
CA PRO A 80 2.07 14.98 -10.45
C PRO A 80 0.69 14.70 -9.84
N PHE A 81 0.65 14.50 -8.51
CA PHE A 81 -0.57 14.33 -7.72
C PHE A 81 -1.37 13.05 -7.94
N ARG A 82 -0.83 12.02 -8.62
CA ARG A 82 -1.49 10.71 -8.63
C ARG A 82 -1.21 9.96 -7.33
N LEU A 83 -2.27 9.41 -6.75
CA LEU A 83 -2.17 8.55 -5.57
C LEU A 83 -2.40 7.10 -5.97
N LEU A 84 -1.55 6.21 -5.47
CA LEU A 84 -1.83 4.78 -5.43
C LEU A 84 -2.55 4.46 -4.13
N ILE A 85 -3.64 3.71 -4.22
CA ILE A 85 -4.41 3.27 -3.05
C ILE A 85 -4.39 1.75 -3.01
N ASN A 86 -3.85 1.18 -1.94
CA ASN A 86 -3.93 -0.24 -1.65
C ASN A 86 -4.96 -0.47 -0.55
N VAL A 87 -5.75 -1.53 -0.69
CA VAL A 87 -6.51 -2.09 0.44
C VAL A 87 -5.56 -2.89 1.31
N GLY A 88 -5.70 -2.79 2.62
CA GLY A 88 -4.93 -3.57 3.57
C GLY A 88 -5.63 -4.87 3.99
N ASP A 89 -4.91 -5.69 4.73
CA ASP A 89 -5.31 -7.02 5.18
C ASP A 89 -6.62 -6.99 5.96
N PHE A 90 -6.90 -5.92 6.70
CA PHE A 90 -8.16 -5.80 7.44
C PHE A 90 -9.37 -5.78 6.50
N VAL A 91 -9.27 -5.05 5.38
CA VAL A 91 -10.35 -4.99 4.37
C VAL A 91 -10.54 -6.33 3.70
N GLU A 92 -9.45 -7.04 3.42
CA GLU A 92 -9.52 -8.40 2.88
C GLU A 92 -10.30 -9.33 3.82
N ILE A 93 -9.97 -9.31 5.11
CA ILE A 93 -10.65 -10.14 6.13
C ILE A 93 -12.15 -9.83 6.19
N ILE A 94 -12.54 -8.55 6.36
CA ILE A 94 -13.96 -8.21 6.56
C ILE A 94 -14.79 -8.25 5.27
N SER A 95 -14.14 -8.24 4.10
CA SER A 95 -14.81 -8.50 2.82
C SER A 95 -14.84 -9.98 2.45
N ASN A 96 -14.37 -10.87 3.33
CA ASN A 96 -14.27 -12.31 3.10
C ASN A 96 -13.49 -12.65 1.80
N GLY A 97 -12.38 -11.95 1.58
CA GLY A 97 -11.47 -12.17 0.45
C GLY A 97 -11.93 -11.59 -0.89
N VAL A 98 -13.07 -10.89 -0.94
CA VAL A 98 -13.55 -10.28 -2.20
C VAL A 98 -12.62 -9.13 -2.62
N LEU A 99 -12.20 -8.29 -1.68
CA LEU A 99 -11.15 -7.30 -1.90
C LEU A 99 -9.83 -7.90 -1.42
N ARG A 100 -8.81 -7.96 -2.28
CA ARG A 100 -7.51 -8.56 -1.95
C ARG A 100 -6.46 -7.51 -1.63
N SER A 101 -5.80 -7.66 -0.49
CA SER A 101 -4.64 -6.92 -0.04
C SER A 101 -3.45 -7.26 -0.94
N PRO A 102 -2.94 -6.31 -1.74
CA PRO A 102 -1.89 -6.61 -2.71
C PRO A 102 -0.54 -6.77 -2.01
N VAL A 103 0.12 -7.89 -2.28
CA VAL A 103 1.54 -8.05 -1.94
C VAL A 103 2.34 -7.13 -2.86
N HIS A 104 3.18 -6.29 -2.26
CA HIS A 104 3.98 -5.30 -2.96
C HIS A 104 5.41 -5.24 -2.40
N ARG A 105 6.34 -4.69 -3.19
CA ARG A 105 7.75 -4.55 -2.84
C ARG A 105 8.37 -3.31 -3.49
N GLY A 106 9.46 -2.82 -2.93
CA GLY A 106 10.31 -1.82 -3.56
C GLY A 106 11.50 -2.52 -4.20
N GLY A 107 11.66 -2.38 -5.51
CA GLY A 107 12.77 -2.94 -6.27
C GLY A 107 13.95 -2.00 -6.42
N ASP A 108 14.91 -2.45 -7.23
CA ASP A 108 16.04 -1.68 -7.75
C ASP A 108 15.57 -0.36 -8.37
N GLN A 109 16.32 0.69 -8.09
CA GLN A 109 16.24 1.97 -8.77
C GLN A 109 17.64 2.54 -9.02
N ARG A 110 17.79 3.20 -10.17
CA ARG A 110 19.04 3.86 -10.60
C ARG A 110 19.13 5.33 -10.20
N ALA A 111 18.05 5.89 -9.66
CA ALA A 111 17.93 7.28 -9.25
C ALA A 111 17.34 7.34 -7.84
N GLU A 112 17.45 8.51 -7.20
CA GLU A 112 16.83 8.80 -5.91
C GLU A 112 15.30 8.76 -6.03
N ARG A 113 14.63 8.21 -5.03
CA ARG A 113 13.17 8.14 -4.99
C ARG A 113 12.64 8.59 -3.64
N GLU A 114 11.63 9.45 -3.68
CA GLU A 114 10.93 9.93 -2.49
C GLU A 114 9.45 9.57 -2.55
N ASP A 115 8.97 8.85 -1.55
CA ASP A 115 7.58 8.43 -1.46
C ASP A 115 6.96 8.86 -0.13
N LEU A 116 5.72 9.35 -0.17
CA LEU A 116 4.90 9.59 1.02
C LEU A 116 3.83 8.50 1.15
N VAL A 117 3.92 7.71 2.21
CA VAL A 117 2.98 6.63 2.53
C VAL A 117 2.09 7.07 3.70
N GLY A 118 0.81 7.24 3.46
CA GLY A 118 -0.22 7.39 4.48
C GLY A 118 -0.87 6.05 4.81
N HIS A 119 -1.04 5.74 6.10
CA HIS A 119 -1.64 4.49 6.56
C HIS A 119 -2.88 4.74 7.41
N VAL A 120 -3.98 4.10 7.03
CA VAL A 120 -5.22 4.07 7.80
C VAL A 120 -5.21 2.82 8.68
N PRO A 121 -5.11 2.97 10.01
CA PRO A 121 -4.92 1.84 10.91
C PRO A 121 -6.17 0.96 10.94
N ARG A 122 -5.99 -0.29 11.38
CA ARG A 122 -7.12 -1.14 11.77
C ARG A 122 -7.96 -0.47 12.86
N PRO A 123 -9.27 -0.70 12.90
CA PRO A 123 -10.08 -0.26 14.02
C PRO A 123 -9.62 -0.83 15.37
N GLY A 124 -9.68 -0.02 16.41
CA GLY A 124 -9.52 -0.49 17.79
C GLY A 124 -10.77 -1.25 18.25
N SER A 125 -10.60 -2.24 19.13
CA SER A 125 -11.75 -2.89 19.78
C SER A 125 -12.64 -1.84 20.41
N ARG A 126 -13.94 -1.81 20.05
CA ARG A 126 -14.93 -1.09 20.87
C ARG A 126 -14.82 -1.68 22.28
N ARG A 127 -14.51 -0.86 23.28
CA ARG A 127 -14.78 -1.27 24.65
C ARG A 127 -16.28 -1.54 24.69
N ARG A 128 -16.66 -2.75 25.11
CA ARG A 128 -18.04 -2.99 25.51
C ARG A 128 -18.20 -2.18 26.78
N ASP A 129 -18.90 -1.06 26.68
CA ASP A 129 -19.48 -0.41 27.84
C ASP A 129 -20.73 -1.20 28.26
#